data_AF-M3HM30-F1
#
_entry.id   AF-M3HM30-F1
#
_cell.length_a   1.000
_cell.length_b   1.000
_cell.length_c   1.000
_cell.angle_alpha   90.00
_cell.angle_beta   90.00
_cell.angle_gamma   90.00
#
_symmetry.space_group_name_H-M   'P 1'
#
loop_
_entity.id
_entity.type
_entity.pdbx_description
1 polymer ?
#
loop_
_entity_poly.entity_id
_entity_poly.type
_entity_poly.pdbx_seq_one_letter_code
_entity_poly.pdbx_strand_id
1 'polypeptide(L)'
;MPIEEELTPRQIVTKLDEHIIGQKNAKKAVAIALRNRTRRKKLDLEMREEIYPKNIIMIGPTGVGKTEIARRLSKLCGAPFLKVEATKYTEVGYVGRDVESMIRDLAVISMNLVKQEFRTKVEETAKQKAEEALLDILLPFPVENKYNPGQAADFKTSSTDEEERKTHFFETREFMRKKLKTGKLDDQEVELDLPNPSVSQIPMLQVFGAGNLDDLDNQLQNVLGDLLPKKIKNVNSKFQKPLRH
;
A
#
# COMPACT_ATOMS: atom_id res chain seq x y z
N MET A 1 -9.86 7.30 -7.64
CA MET A 1 -10.91 7.86 -8.53
C MET A 1 -10.27 8.89 -9.45
N PRO A 2 -10.39 8.82 -10.79
CA PRO A 2 -9.92 9.89 -11.66
C PRO A 2 -11.07 10.88 -11.88
N ILE A 3 -11.30 11.80 -10.94
CA ILE A 3 -12.20 12.97 -11.16
C ILE A 3 -11.48 14.04 -12.02
N GLU A 4 -10.24 13.77 -12.42
CA GLU A 4 -9.28 14.76 -12.91
C GLU A 4 -9.33 15.00 -14.43
N GLU A 5 -9.97 14.12 -15.20
CA GLU A 5 -9.89 14.20 -16.66
C GLU A 5 -10.83 15.25 -17.27
N GLU A 6 -11.64 15.95 -16.45
CA GLU A 6 -12.65 16.88 -16.98
C GLU A 6 -12.64 18.29 -16.42
N LEU A 7 -11.94 18.56 -15.31
CA LEU A 7 -11.97 19.89 -14.70
C LEU A 7 -11.57 20.98 -15.72
N THR A 8 -12.45 21.97 -15.86
CA THR A 8 -12.18 23.17 -16.65
C THR A 8 -11.21 24.08 -15.91
N PRO A 9 -10.47 24.95 -16.59
CA PRO A 9 -9.59 25.91 -15.93
C PRO A 9 -10.31 26.76 -14.88
N ARG A 10 -11.58 27.13 -15.11
CA ARG A 10 -12.39 27.87 -14.13
C ARG A 10 -12.64 27.05 -12.85
N GLN A 11 -13.04 25.79 -12.99
CA GLN A 11 -13.25 24.91 -11.83
C GLN A 11 -11.97 24.65 -11.05
N ILE A 12 -10.82 24.52 -11.73
CA ILE A 12 -9.51 24.39 -11.06
C ILE A 12 -9.23 25.64 -10.23
N VAL A 13 -9.43 26.84 -10.78
CA VAL A 13 -9.26 28.10 -10.05
C VAL A 13 -10.19 28.16 -8.83
N THR A 14 -11.47 27.79 -8.98
CA THR A 14 -12.43 27.76 -7.86
C THR A 14 -11.97 26.84 -6.74
N LYS A 15 -11.49 25.63 -7.05
CA LYS A 15 -10.95 24.72 -6.03
C LYS A 15 -9.66 25.25 -5.38
N LEU A 16 -8.86 26.01 -6.10
CA LEU A 16 -7.69 26.70 -5.53
C LEU A 16 -8.09 27.93 -4.70
N ASP A 17 -9.24 28.56 -4.94
CA ASP A 17 -9.79 29.65 -4.14
C ASP A 17 -10.19 29.21 -2.72
N GLU A 18 -10.55 27.94 -2.52
CA GLU A 18 -10.86 27.38 -1.19
C GLU A 18 -9.67 27.36 -0.21
N HIS A 19 -8.44 27.46 -0.73
CA HIS A 19 -7.22 27.29 0.07
C HIS A 19 -6.22 28.43 -0.05
N ILE A 20 -6.23 29.15 -1.18
CA ILE A 20 -5.26 30.22 -1.46
C ILE A 20 -6.06 31.52 -1.62
N ILE A 21 -5.71 32.57 -0.89
CA ILE A 21 -6.39 33.87 -1.03
C ILE A 21 -5.65 34.70 -2.10
N GLY A 22 -6.38 35.29 -3.05
CA GLY A 22 -5.79 36.13 -4.10
C GLY A 22 -5.02 35.35 -5.17
N GLN A 23 -3.89 35.88 -5.63
CA GLN A 23 -2.97 35.25 -6.61
C GLN A 23 -3.63 34.78 -7.93
N LYS A 24 -4.61 35.55 -8.44
CA LYS A 24 -5.44 35.18 -9.61
C LYS A 24 -4.62 34.76 -10.84
N ASN A 25 -3.54 35.47 -11.14
CA ASN A 25 -2.68 35.18 -12.29
C ASN A 25 -1.96 33.83 -12.14
N ALA A 26 -1.42 33.53 -10.97
CA ALA A 26 -0.74 32.27 -10.70
C ALA A 26 -1.73 31.09 -10.78
N LYS A 27 -2.93 31.23 -10.20
CA LYS A 27 -3.99 30.21 -10.29
C LYS A 27 -4.43 29.94 -11.73
N LYS A 28 -4.63 30.99 -12.52
CA LYS A 28 -4.96 30.86 -13.94
C LYS A 28 -3.86 30.14 -14.72
N ALA A 29 -2.60 30.49 -14.47
CA ALA A 29 -1.45 29.85 -15.13
C ALA A 29 -1.38 28.35 -14.84
N VAL A 30 -1.47 27.96 -13.56
CA VAL A 30 -1.44 26.52 -13.18
C VAL A 30 -2.66 25.76 -13.69
N ALA A 31 -3.84 26.38 -13.70
CA ALA A 31 -5.06 25.78 -14.23
C ALA A 31 -4.96 25.50 -15.74
N ILE A 32 -4.36 26.43 -16.50
CA ILE A 32 -4.11 26.24 -17.93
C ILE A 32 -3.10 25.12 -18.16
N ALA A 33 -1.99 25.10 -17.41
CA ALA A 33 -0.99 24.04 -17.54
C ALA A 33 -1.57 22.65 -17.25
N LEU A 34 -2.38 22.53 -16.19
CA LEU A 34 -3.06 21.27 -15.86
C LEU A 34 -4.05 20.86 -16.96
N ARG A 35 -4.85 21.81 -17.48
CA ARG A 35 -5.78 21.52 -18.59
C ARG A 35 -5.05 21.11 -19.86
N ASN A 36 -3.90 21.70 -20.15
CA ASN A 36 -3.09 21.34 -21.31
C ASN A 36 -2.55 19.91 -21.20
N ARG A 37 -2.22 19.43 -19.99
CA ARG A 37 -1.86 18.02 -19.77
C ARG A 37 -2.99 17.08 -20.20
N THR A 38 -4.23 17.38 -19.81
CA THR A 38 -5.40 16.58 -20.19
C THR A 38 -5.69 16.67 -21.69
N ARG A 39 -5.55 17.86 -22.30
CA ARG A 39 -5.70 18.02 -23.76
C ARG A 39 -4.66 17.19 -24.50
N ARG A 40 -3.40 17.22 -24.06
CA ARG A 40 -2.31 16.42 -24.65
C ARG A 40 -2.60 14.91 -24.60
N LYS A 41 -3.23 14.40 -23.53
CA LYS A 41 -3.66 13.00 -23.45
C LYS A 41 -4.73 12.60 -24.47
N LYS A 42 -5.46 13.56 -25.04
CA LYS A 42 -6.52 13.32 -26.04
C LYS A 42 -6.04 13.41 -27.48
N LEU A 43 -4.79 13.79 -27.70
CA LEU A 43 -4.17 13.83 -29.02
C LEU A 43 -3.72 12.43 -29.43
N ASP A 44 -3.55 12.26 -30.74
CA ASP A 44 -2.86 11.14 -31.36
C ASP A 44 -1.41 11.02 -30.84
N LEU A 45 -0.80 9.85 -31.06
CA LEU A 45 0.52 9.55 -30.51
C LEU A 45 1.59 10.48 -31.09
N GLU A 46 1.55 10.72 -32.40
CA GLU A 46 2.51 11.56 -33.11
C GLU A 46 2.49 13.01 -32.59
N MET A 47 1.33 13.68 -32.54
CA MET A 47 1.29 15.05 -32.00
C MET A 47 1.52 15.11 -30.50
N ARG A 48 1.25 14.02 -29.76
CA ARG A 48 1.49 13.98 -28.31
C ARG A 48 2.98 14.05 -27.97
N GLU A 49 3.84 13.40 -28.76
CA GLU A 49 5.29 13.41 -28.55
C GLU A 49 5.89 14.80 -28.82
N GLU A 50 5.38 15.51 -29.83
CA GLU A 50 5.83 16.86 -30.19
C GLU A 50 5.45 17.94 -29.16
N ILE A 51 4.45 17.69 -28.31
CA ILE A 51 3.96 18.68 -27.34
C ILE A 51 4.62 18.48 -25.98
N TYR A 52 5.55 19.37 -25.66
CA TYR A 52 6.21 19.42 -24.34
C TYR A 52 5.34 20.06 -23.24
N PRO A 53 5.47 19.62 -21.98
CA PRO A 53 4.85 20.27 -20.83
C PRO A 53 5.21 21.76 -20.72
N LYS A 54 4.22 22.58 -20.35
CA LYS A 54 4.45 24.02 -20.11
C LYS A 54 4.84 24.25 -18.66
N ASN A 55 6.15 24.30 -18.41
CA ASN A 55 6.71 24.60 -17.09
C ASN A 55 6.35 26.02 -16.64
N ILE A 56 6.22 26.22 -15.33
CA ILE A 56 5.78 27.50 -14.73
C ILE A 56 6.87 28.04 -13.82
N ILE A 57 7.23 29.30 -14.03
CA ILE A 57 8.08 30.07 -13.13
C ILE A 57 7.20 31.03 -12.34
N MET A 58 7.20 30.93 -11.01
CA MET A 58 6.46 31.83 -10.13
C MET A 58 7.40 32.87 -9.52
N ILE A 59 7.15 34.14 -9.81
CA ILE A 59 7.94 35.27 -9.30
C ILE A 59 7.13 36.02 -8.24
N GLY A 60 7.74 36.31 -7.09
CA GLY A 60 7.11 37.08 -6.01
C GLY A 60 7.85 36.93 -4.68
N PRO A 61 7.49 37.71 -3.65
CA PRO A 61 8.15 37.65 -2.34
C PRO A 61 7.87 36.34 -1.60
N THR A 62 8.60 36.06 -0.53
CA THR A 62 8.33 34.89 0.33
C THR A 62 6.95 35.02 1.00
N GLY A 63 6.36 33.90 1.40
CA GLY A 63 5.07 33.89 2.14
C GLY A 63 3.80 34.14 1.32
N VAL A 64 3.87 34.54 0.05
CA VAL A 64 2.67 34.83 -0.78
C VAL A 64 1.89 33.61 -1.30
N GLY A 65 2.29 32.39 -0.91
CA GLY A 65 1.59 31.16 -1.27
C GLY A 65 2.08 30.43 -2.54
N LYS A 66 3.26 30.76 -3.10
CA LYS A 66 3.81 30.09 -4.30
C LYS A 66 3.86 28.56 -4.14
N THR A 67 4.46 28.08 -3.05
CA THR A 67 4.57 26.65 -2.74
C THR A 67 3.21 26.02 -2.44
N GLU A 68 2.29 26.77 -1.82
CA GLU A 68 0.95 26.27 -1.48
C GLU A 68 0.09 26.07 -2.73
N ILE A 69 0.21 26.95 -3.75
CA ILE A 69 -0.44 26.76 -5.05
C ILE A 69 0.01 25.44 -5.67
N ALA A 70 1.32 25.17 -5.70
CA ALA A 70 1.85 23.93 -6.27
C ALA A 70 1.42 22.68 -5.48
N ARG A 71 1.45 22.74 -4.13
CA ARG A 71 1.02 21.66 -3.24
C ARG A 71 -0.48 21.36 -3.37
N ARG A 72 -1.33 22.40 -3.47
CA ARG A 72 -2.78 22.22 -3.63
C ARG A 72 -3.13 21.71 -5.00
N LEU A 73 -2.43 22.19 -6.04
CA LEU A 73 -2.58 21.66 -7.39
C LEU A 73 -2.25 20.16 -7.45
N SER A 74 -1.15 19.72 -6.82
CA SER A 74 -0.77 18.31 -6.83
C SER A 74 -1.77 17.42 -6.08
N LYS A 75 -2.28 17.88 -4.93
CA LYS A 75 -3.35 17.18 -4.21
C LYS A 75 -4.64 17.12 -5.03
N LEU A 76 -4.97 18.20 -5.73
CA LEU A 76 -6.16 18.27 -6.57
C LEU A 76 -6.10 17.29 -7.74
N CYS A 77 -4.92 17.08 -8.31
CA CYS A 77 -4.69 16.16 -9.43
C CYS A 77 -4.01 14.84 -9.05
N GLY A 78 -4.11 14.44 -7.77
CA GLY A 78 -3.64 13.13 -7.32
C GLY A 78 -2.19 12.84 -7.72
N ALA A 79 -1.38 13.89 -7.86
CA ALA A 79 -0.06 13.81 -8.46
C ALA A 79 1.02 13.75 -7.38
N PRO A 80 2.09 12.97 -7.61
CA PRO A 80 3.25 12.99 -6.73
C PRO A 80 3.85 14.40 -6.70
N PHE A 81 4.28 14.84 -5.52
CA PHE A 81 4.79 16.19 -5.29
C PHE A 81 6.04 16.18 -4.44
N LEU A 82 7.08 16.86 -4.93
CA LEU A 82 8.36 17.00 -4.26
C LEU A 82 8.74 18.49 -4.19
N LYS A 83 9.06 18.99 -3.00
CA LYS A 83 9.65 20.32 -2.79
C LYS A 83 11.16 20.16 -2.62
N VAL A 84 11.92 20.85 -3.44
CA VAL A 84 13.39 20.89 -3.34
C VAL A 84 13.89 22.32 -3.38
N GLU A 85 15.04 22.56 -2.75
CA GLU A 85 15.74 23.85 -2.76
C GLU A 85 16.93 23.75 -3.70
N ALA A 86 17.03 24.69 -4.66
CA ALA A 86 18.04 24.67 -5.71
C ALA A 86 19.47 24.77 -5.15
N THR A 87 19.65 25.50 -4.04
CA THR A 87 20.95 25.69 -3.39
C THR A 87 21.58 24.38 -2.91
N LYS A 88 20.77 23.33 -2.65
CA LYS A 88 21.26 22.00 -2.25
C LYS A 88 22.08 21.30 -3.34
N TYR A 89 21.99 21.74 -4.58
CA TYR A 89 22.71 21.18 -5.73
C TYR A 89 23.87 22.06 -6.20
N THR A 90 24.01 23.26 -5.62
CA THR A 90 25.08 24.21 -5.96
C THR A 90 26.06 24.42 -4.81
N GLU A 91 25.79 23.86 -3.62
CA GLU A 91 26.65 24.00 -2.45
C GLU A 91 27.98 23.27 -2.67
N VAL A 92 29.08 24.02 -2.54
CA VAL A 92 30.44 23.59 -2.86
C VAL A 92 30.93 22.64 -1.75
N GLY A 93 31.01 21.34 -2.05
CA GLY A 93 31.47 20.28 -1.14
C GLY A 93 31.81 18.98 -1.90
N TYR A 94 32.52 18.05 -1.24
CA TYR A 94 33.29 16.97 -1.89
C TYR A 94 32.46 15.94 -2.69
N VAL A 95 31.16 15.80 -2.42
CA VAL A 95 30.19 15.14 -3.32
C VAL A 95 28.84 15.84 -3.08
N GLY A 96 28.45 16.76 -3.95
CA GLY A 96 27.13 17.41 -3.88
C GLY A 96 25.99 16.38 -4.00
N ARG A 97 24.78 16.75 -3.55
CA ARG A 97 23.60 15.93 -3.84
C ARG A 97 23.44 15.84 -5.36
N ASP A 98 23.23 14.63 -5.85
CA ASP A 98 23.01 14.37 -7.27
C ASP A 98 21.61 14.86 -7.70
N VAL A 99 21.54 15.60 -8.83
CA VAL A 99 20.27 16.11 -9.39
C VAL A 99 19.29 14.99 -9.74
N GLU A 100 19.78 13.80 -10.08
CA GLU A 100 18.93 12.63 -10.33
C GLU A 100 18.23 12.15 -9.06
N SER A 101 18.74 12.51 -7.87
CA SER A 101 18.06 12.22 -6.60
C SER A 101 16.66 12.87 -6.54
N MET A 102 16.43 13.99 -7.24
CA MET A 102 15.08 14.60 -7.32
C MET A 102 14.07 13.66 -7.98
N ILE A 103 14.48 12.96 -9.04
CA ILE A 103 13.62 12.04 -9.76
C ILE A 103 13.43 10.76 -8.95
N ARG A 104 14.48 10.25 -8.29
CA ARG A 104 14.40 9.10 -7.38
C ARG A 104 13.43 9.36 -6.22
N ASP A 105 13.56 10.51 -5.55
CA ASP A 105 12.66 10.90 -4.47
C ASP A 105 11.20 11.01 -4.95
N LEU A 106 10.97 11.61 -6.12
CA LEU A 106 9.63 11.72 -6.71
C LEU A 106 9.04 10.33 -7.06
N ALA A 107 9.85 9.41 -7.56
CA ALA A 107 9.43 8.05 -7.87
C ALA A 107 9.01 7.28 -6.60
N VAL A 108 9.77 7.39 -5.51
CA VAL A 108 9.43 6.79 -4.22
C VAL A 108 8.10 7.34 -3.69
N ILE A 109 7.89 8.66 -3.77
CA ILE A 109 6.62 9.29 -3.39
C ILE A 109 5.46 8.74 -4.24
N SER A 110 5.67 8.59 -5.55
CA SER A 110 4.67 8.04 -6.47
C SER A 110 4.29 6.62 -6.13
N MET A 111 5.27 5.76 -5.85
CA MET A 111 5.05 4.37 -5.44
C MET A 111 4.24 4.30 -4.15
N ASN A 112 4.58 5.12 -3.15
CA ASN A 112 3.85 5.16 -1.89
C ASN A 112 2.41 5.65 -2.06
N LEU A 113 2.18 6.64 -2.91
CA LEU A 113 0.85 7.14 -3.24
C LEU A 113 -0.03 6.03 -3.84
N VAL A 114 0.50 5.30 -4.82
CA VAL A 114 -0.21 4.18 -5.46
C VAL A 114 -0.44 3.04 -4.45
N LYS A 115 0.57 2.68 -3.65
CA LYS A 115 0.46 1.66 -2.61
C LYS A 115 -0.64 1.99 -1.61
N GLN A 116 -0.75 3.25 -1.20
CA GLN A 116 -1.83 3.71 -0.32
C GLN A 116 -3.20 3.61 -0.99
N GLU A 117 -3.32 4.01 -2.26
CA GLU A 117 -4.58 3.88 -3.02
C GLU A 117 -5.03 2.41 -3.12
N PHE A 118 -4.11 1.50 -3.42
CA PHE A 118 -4.41 0.07 -3.50
C PHE A 118 -4.75 -0.53 -2.14
N ARG A 119 -4.06 -0.13 -1.06
CA ARG A 119 -4.38 -0.56 0.30
C ARG A 119 -5.83 -0.27 0.66
N THR A 120 -6.29 0.95 0.42
CA THR A 120 -7.70 1.33 0.69
C THR A 120 -8.68 0.58 -0.20
N LYS A 121 -8.34 0.29 -1.46
CA LYS A 121 -9.21 -0.48 -2.36
C LYS A 121 -9.39 -1.94 -1.92
N VAL A 122 -8.33 -2.56 -1.38
CA VAL A 122 -8.37 -3.98 -0.99
C VAL A 122 -8.74 -4.18 0.48
N GLU A 123 -8.89 -3.11 1.26
CA GLU A 123 -9.12 -3.15 2.70
C GLU A 123 -10.32 -4.02 3.10
N GLU A 124 -11.47 -3.81 2.47
CA GLU A 124 -12.68 -4.62 2.69
C GLU A 124 -12.47 -6.10 2.35
N THR A 125 -11.86 -6.38 1.19
CA THR A 125 -11.59 -7.76 0.77
C THR A 125 -10.56 -8.45 1.65
N ALA A 126 -9.56 -7.70 2.15
CA ALA A 126 -8.54 -8.20 3.05
C ALA A 126 -9.14 -8.49 4.42
N LYS A 127 -10.04 -7.63 4.90
CA LYS A 127 -10.78 -7.83 6.15
C LYS A 127 -11.65 -9.09 6.08
N GLN A 128 -12.41 -9.27 5.00
CA GLN A 128 -13.22 -10.49 4.81
C GLN A 128 -12.37 -11.76 4.79
N LYS A 129 -11.28 -11.77 4.02
CA LYS A 129 -10.35 -12.91 3.96
C LYS A 129 -9.71 -13.21 5.31
N ALA A 130 -9.36 -12.17 6.08
CA ALA A 130 -8.80 -12.33 7.40
C ALA A 130 -9.84 -12.83 8.41
N GLU A 131 -11.10 -12.39 8.32
CA GLU A 131 -12.21 -12.96 9.10
C GLU A 131 -12.41 -14.45 8.78
N GLU A 132 -12.37 -14.83 7.49
CA GLU A 132 -12.49 -16.23 7.08
C GLU A 132 -11.32 -17.09 7.56
N ALA A 133 -10.08 -16.63 7.39
CA ALA A 133 -8.90 -17.34 7.88
C ALA A 133 -8.93 -17.54 9.40
N LEU A 134 -9.44 -16.56 10.13
CA LEU A 134 -9.60 -16.63 11.58
C LEU A 134 -10.69 -17.62 11.99
N LEU A 135 -11.79 -17.70 11.22
CA LEU A 135 -12.82 -18.72 11.42
C LEU A 135 -12.30 -20.12 11.11
N ASP A 136 -11.41 -20.29 10.13
CA ASP A 136 -10.78 -21.58 9.82
C ASP A 136 -9.88 -22.06 10.96
N ILE A 137 -9.19 -21.15 11.65
CA ILE A 137 -8.37 -21.48 12.82
C ILE A 137 -9.25 -21.84 14.02
N LEU A 138 -10.36 -21.13 14.21
CA LEU A 138 -11.30 -21.40 15.31
C LEU A 138 -12.12 -22.68 15.13
N LEU A 139 -12.51 -22.95 13.88
CA LEU A 139 -13.36 -24.06 13.49
C LEU A 139 -12.74 -24.75 12.28
N PRO A 140 -11.67 -25.55 12.48
CA PRO A 140 -11.09 -26.32 11.41
C PRO A 140 -12.14 -27.26 10.83
N PHE A 141 -12.24 -27.30 9.50
CA PHE A 141 -13.15 -28.22 8.83
C PHE A 141 -12.82 -29.65 9.28
N PRO A 142 -13.81 -30.49 9.65
CA PRO A 142 -13.55 -31.87 9.97
C PRO A 142 -12.92 -32.52 8.73
N VAL A 143 -11.61 -32.81 8.80
CA VAL A 143 -10.92 -33.54 7.74
C VAL A 143 -11.67 -34.85 7.53
N GLU A 144 -12.10 -35.11 6.29
CA GLU A 144 -12.50 -36.45 5.91
C GLU A 144 -11.37 -37.38 6.33
N ASN A 145 -11.69 -38.37 7.17
CA ASN A 145 -10.73 -39.39 7.57
C ASN A 145 -10.21 -40.05 6.29
N LYS A 146 -9.04 -39.60 5.81
CA LYS A 146 -8.29 -40.32 4.79
C LYS A 146 -7.77 -41.59 5.45
N TYR A 147 -8.62 -42.61 5.40
CA TYR A 147 -8.34 -44.04 5.49
C TYR A 147 -6.96 -44.37 6.08
N ASN A 148 -6.91 -44.69 7.38
CA ASN A 148 -5.78 -45.41 7.96
C ASN A 148 -5.82 -46.85 7.40
N PRO A 149 -4.85 -47.29 6.57
CA PRO A 149 -4.86 -48.62 5.96
C PRO A 149 -4.33 -49.67 6.96
N GLY A 150 -4.97 -49.78 8.13
CA GLY A 150 -4.51 -50.67 9.19
C GLY A 150 -5.50 -50.96 10.33
N GLN A 151 -6.69 -50.36 10.35
CA GLN A 151 -7.73 -50.73 11.30
C GLN A 151 -8.99 -51.13 10.53
N ALA A 152 -9.26 -52.43 10.52
CA ALA A 152 -10.47 -53.00 9.95
C ALA A 152 -11.66 -52.77 10.89
N ALA A 153 -12.78 -52.39 10.27
CA ALA A 153 -14.17 -52.52 10.72
C ALA A 153 -14.58 -51.78 12.01
N ASP A 154 -15.40 -50.74 11.88
CA ASP A 154 -16.87 -50.89 12.06
C ASP A 154 -17.57 -49.52 12.26
N PHE A 155 -17.47 -48.62 11.28
CA PHE A 155 -18.35 -47.45 11.24
C PHE A 155 -18.66 -47.11 9.79
N LYS A 156 -19.76 -47.68 9.27
CA LYS A 156 -20.47 -47.05 8.15
C LYS A 156 -21.03 -45.75 8.71
N THR A 157 -20.30 -44.65 8.58
CA THR A 157 -20.94 -43.34 8.63
C THR A 157 -22.01 -43.37 7.54
N SER A 158 -23.28 -43.29 7.93
CA SER A 158 -24.33 -43.19 6.93
C SER A 158 -24.13 -41.87 6.18
N SER A 159 -24.41 -41.82 4.88
CA SER A 159 -24.31 -40.57 4.10
C SER A 159 -25.12 -39.44 4.75
N THR A 160 -26.19 -39.79 5.48
CA THR A 160 -26.99 -38.90 6.34
C THR A 160 -26.21 -38.30 7.51
N ASP A 161 -25.38 -39.06 8.22
CA ASP A 161 -24.58 -38.55 9.35
C ASP A 161 -23.48 -37.58 8.90
N GLU A 162 -22.92 -37.77 7.69
CA GLU A 162 -21.94 -36.84 7.13
C GLU A 162 -22.58 -35.53 6.70
N GLU A 163 -23.76 -35.58 6.09
CA GLU A 163 -24.52 -34.38 5.71
C GLU A 163 -24.96 -33.58 6.95
N GLU A 164 -25.44 -34.24 8.01
CA GLU A 164 -25.80 -33.57 9.28
C GLU A 164 -24.59 -32.93 9.99
N ARG A 165 -23.40 -33.55 9.92
CA ARG A 165 -22.17 -32.96 10.45
C ARG A 165 -21.75 -31.72 9.65
N LYS A 166 -21.88 -31.77 8.33
CA LYS A 166 -21.58 -30.62 7.45
C LYS A 166 -22.54 -29.46 7.72
N THR A 167 -23.86 -29.72 7.83
CA THR A 167 -24.84 -28.66 8.12
C THR A 167 -24.58 -28.01 9.47
N HIS A 168 -24.36 -28.80 10.53
CA HIS A 168 -24.03 -28.27 11.86
C HIS A 168 -22.72 -27.45 11.86
N PHE A 169 -21.71 -27.87 11.07
CA PHE A 169 -20.47 -27.11 10.91
C PHE A 169 -20.72 -25.73 10.27
N PHE A 170 -21.51 -25.67 9.19
CA PHE A 170 -21.86 -24.40 8.54
C PHE A 170 -22.67 -23.48 9.48
N GLU A 171 -23.62 -24.02 10.22
CA GLU A 171 -24.39 -23.26 11.22
C GLU A 171 -23.51 -22.70 12.34
N THR A 172 -22.59 -23.52 12.87
CA THR A 172 -21.63 -23.11 13.90
C THR A 172 -20.70 -22.02 13.38
N ARG A 173 -20.26 -22.12 12.12
CA ARG A 173 -19.41 -21.12 11.45
C ARG A 173 -20.13 -19.78 11.30
N GLU A 174 -21.39 -19.76 10.88
CA GLU A 174 -22.20 -18.53 10.80
C GLU A 174 -22.43 -17.90 12.18
N PHE A 175 -22.67 -18.73 13.20
CA PHE A 175 -22.83 -18.27 14.58
C PHE A 175 -21.54 -17.62 15.11
N MET A 176 -20.39 -18.26 14.90
CA MET A 176 -19.09 -17.69 15.29
C MET A 176 -18.77 -16.41 14.51
N ARG A 177 -19.12 -16.33 13.22
CA ARG A 177 -18.99 -15.09 12.44
C ARG A 177 -19.78 -13.94 13.08
N LYS A 178 -21.01 -14.17 13.53
CA LYS A 178 -21.80 -13.16 14.26
C LYS A 178 -21.16 -12.75 15.59
N LYS A 179 -20.59 -13.71 16.33
CA LYS A 179 -19.86 -13.42 17.58
C LYS A 179 -18.59 -12.59 17.35
N LEU A 180 -17.88 -12.86 16.26
CA LEU A 180 -16.69 -12.11 15.87
C LEU A 180 -17.03 -10.65 15.52
N LYS A 181 -18.10 -10.47 14.72
CA LYS A 181 -18.62 -9.13 14.36
C LYS A 181 -19.12 -8.33 15.57
N THR A 182 -19.71 -9.01 16.55
CA THR A 182 -20.20 -8.38 17.79
C THR A 182 -19.11 -8.16 18.85
N GLY A 183 -17.87 -8.56 18.57
CA GLY A 183 -16.72 -8.35 19.46
C GLY A 183 -16.70 -9.21 20.72
N LYS A 184 -17.58 -10.23 20.81
CA LYS A 184 -17.68 -11.10 22.00
C LYS A 184 -16.47 -12.03 22.18
N LEU A 185 -15.63 -12.15 21.15
CA LEU A 185 -14.43 -12.97 21.15
C LEU A 185 -13.15 -12.13 21.26
N ASP A 186 -13.24 -10.80 21.36
CA ASP A 186 -12.10 -9.87 21.30
C ASP A 186 -11.00 -10.20 22.34
N ASP A 187 -11.39 -10.73 23.51
CA ASP A 187 -10.50 -11.04 24.63
C ASP A 187 -9.86 -12.43 24.58
N GLN A 188 -10.28 -13.29 23.66
CA GLN A 188 -9.71 -14.63 23.52
C GLN A 188 -8.36 -14.57 22.79
N GLU A 189 -7.47 -15.51 23.11
CA GLU A 189 -6.16 -15.62 22.46
C GLU A 189 -6.23 -16.68 21.37
N VAL A 190 -5.60 -16.39 20.22
CA VAL A 190 -5.47 -17.32 19.10
C VAL A 190 -4.00 -17.44 18.73
N GLU A 191 -3.56 -18.66 18.48
CA GLU A 191 -2.26 -18.93 17.87
C GLU A 191 -2.36 -18.75 16.36
N LEU A 192 -1.63 -17.78 15.83
CA LEU A 192 -1.55 -17.52 14.40
C LEU A 192 -0.16 -17.91 13.87
N ASP A 193 -0.17 -18.72 12.82
CA ASP A 193 1.01 -19.07 12.05
C ASP A 193 1.24 -18.00 10.98
N LEU A 194 1.91 -16.91 11.37
CA LEU A 194 2.22 -15.83 10.44
C LEU A 194 3.58 -16.07 9.79
N PRO A 195 3.69 -15.89 8.45
CA PRO A 195 4.99 -15.89 7.79
C PRO A 195 5.82 -14.74 8.34
N ASN A 196 6.92 -15.07 9.00
CA ASN A 196 7.73 -14.11 9.71
C ASN A 196 8.47 -13.20 8.71
N PRO A 197 8.26 -11.86 8.72
CA PRO A 197 8.98 -10.94 7.83
C PRO A 197 10.41 -10.65 8.31
N SER A 198 10.83 -11.20 9.46
CA SER A 198 12.19 -11.02 9.97
C SER A 198 13.16 -11.99 9.29
N VAL A 199 13.72 -11.54 8.17
CA VAL A 199 15.00 -12.05 7.63
C VAL A 199 16.19 -11.63 8.51
N SER A 200 15.95 -10.87 9.59
CA SER A 200 16.96 -10.30 10.49
C SER A 200 17.51 -11.23 11.59
N GLN A 201 17.30 -12.54 11.49
CA GLN A 201 17.87 -13.51 12.45
C GLN A 201 18.52 -14.71 11.75
N ILE A 202 19.46 -14.45 10.85
CA ILE A 202 20.59 -15.37 10.68
C ILE A 202 21.68 -14.84 11.62
N PRO A 203 22.19 -15.63 12.58
CA PRO A 203 23.38 -15.23 13.32
C PRO A 203 24.51 -15.11 12.31
N MET A 204 24.84 -13.88 11.93
CA MET A 204 26.04 -13.58 11.15
C MET A 204 27.21 -14.09 11.98
N LEU A 205 27.85 -15.15 11.49
CA LEU A 205 29.13 -15.60 12.01
C LEU A 205 30.08 -14.40 11.87
N GLN A 206 30.38 -13.78 13.00
CA GLN A 206 31.19 -12.57 13.10
C GLN A 206 32.65 -12.94 12.81
N VAL A 207 32.98 -13.23 11.55
CA VAL A 207 34.34 -13.53 11.09
C VAL A 207 34.81 -12.38 10.21
N PHE A 208 35.51 -11.45 10.87
CA PHE A 208 36.60 -10.61 10.39
C PHE A 208 36.55 -10.04 8.96
N GLY A 209 36.55 -8.71 8.85
CA GLY A 209 37.23 -8.04 7.72
C GLY A 209 36.62 -6.72 7.25
N ALA A 210 37.26 -5.63 7.65
CA ALA A 210 37.16 -4.26 7.16
C ALA A 210 36.50 -4.00 5.77
N GLY A 211 35.56 -3.03 5.76
CA GLY A 211 35.41 -2.03 4.69
C GLY A 211 34.40 -2.35 3.56
N ASN A 212 33.33 -1.56 3.52
CA ASN A 212 32.47 -1.27 2.34
C ASN A 212 31.71 -2.46 1.70
N LEU A 213 31.05 -3.29 2.49
CA LEU A 213 30.16 -4.35 1.99
C LEU A 213 28.69 -4.20 2.39
N ASP A 214 28.31 -3.11 3.06
CA ASP A 214 26.95 -2.90 3.60
C ASP A 214 25.86 -2.89 2.51
N ASP A 215 26.13 -2.36 1.32
CA ASP A 215 25.17 -2.34 0.20
C ASP A 215 25.04 -3.71 -0.50
N LEU A 216 26.11 -4.51 -0.53
CA LEU A 216 26.09 -5.86 -1.10
C LEU A 216 25.41 -6.85 -0.16
N ASP A 217 25.60 -6.69 1.16
CA ASP A 217 24.96 -7.49 2.20
C ASP A 217 23.43 -7.27 2.21
N ASN A 218 22.98 -6.02 2.05
CA ASN A 218 21.56 -5.70 1.92
C ASN A 218 20.92 -6.29 0.65
N GLN A 219 21.64 -6.35 -0.48
CA GLN A 219 21.14 -6.99 -1.70
C GLN A 219 21.14 -8.52 -1.60
N LEU A 220 22.18 -9.13 -1.01
CA LEU A 220 22.26 -10.58 -0.80
C LEU A 220 21.21 -11.09 0.19
N GLN A 221 20.93 -10.35 1.28
CA GLN A 221 19.87 -10.69 2.22
C GLN A 221 18.47 -10.70 1.59
N ASN A 222 18.18 -9.75 0.70
CA ASN A 222 16.88 -9.71 0.02
C ASN A 222 16.69 -10.87 -0.96
N VAL A 223 17.76 -11.31 -1.64
CA VAL A 223 17.71 -12.46 -2.57
C VAL A 223 17.69 -13.80 -1.80
N LEU A 224 18.47 -13.94 -0.73
CA LEU A 224 18.44 -15.15 0.11
C LEU A 224 17.14 -15.28 0.93
N GLY A 225 16.54 -14.16 1.33
CA GLY A 225 15.27 -14.12 2.05
C GLY A 225 14.08 -14.63 1.23
N ASP A 226 14.15 -14.54 -0.10
CA ASP A 226 13.11 -15.06 -1.01
C ASP A 226 13.33 -16.54 -1.40
N LEU A 227 14.56 -17.07 -1.23
CA LEU A 227 14.90 -18.46 -1.59
C LEU A 227 14.74 -19.46 -0.42
N LEU A 228 14.75 -18.97 0.83
CA LEU A 228 14.62 -19.80 2.03
C LEU A 228 13.15 -19.94 2.47
N PRO A 229 12.68 -21.13 2.87
CA PRO A 229 11.33 -21.31 3.38
C PRO A 229 11.12 -20.44 4.62
N LYS A 230 10.11 -19.56 4.57
CA LYS A 230 9.78 -18.63 5.64
C LYS A 230 9.48 -19.43 6.90
N LYS A 231 10.32 -19.30 7.93
CA LYS A 231 10.05 -19.88 9.26
C LYS A 231 8.72 -19.32 9.77
N ILE A 232 7.79 -20.22 10.06
CA ILE A 232 6.50 -19.91 10.67
C ILE A 232 6.77 -19.52 12.12
N LYS A 233 6.21 -18.40 12.57
CA LYS A 233 6.26 -17.99 13.97
C LYS A 233 4.86 -18.04 14.54
N ASN A 234 4.68 -18.87 15.56
CA ASN A 234 3.45 -18.91 16.34
C ASN A 234 3.39 -17.63 17.17
N VAL A 235 2.35 -16.83 16.95
CA VAL A 235 2.10 -15.61 17.71
C VAL A 235 0.75 -15.73 18.40
N ASN A 236 0.75 -15.65 19.73
CA ASN A 236 -0.47 -15.49 20.51
C ASN A 236 -0.95 -14.05 20.32
N SER A 237 -2.06 -13.88 19.61
CA SER A 237 -2.69 -12.57 19.43
C SER A 237 -4.11 -12.60 19.96
N LYS A 238 -4.50 -11.50 20.61
CA LYS A 238 -5.92 -11.23 20.88
C LYS A 238 -6.64 -10.91 19.57
N PHE A 239 -7.92 -11.27 19.49
CA PHE A 239 -8.81 -10.98 18.35
C PHE A 239 -8.91 -9.47 18.01
N GLN A 240 -8.64 -8.60 18.99
CA GLN A 240 -9.04 -7.20 18.98
C GLN A 240 -8.26 -6.25 18.05
N LYS A 241 -7.07 -6.61 17.53
CA LYS A 241 -6.13 -5.60 17.00
C LYS A 241 -5.90 -5.47 15.49
N PRO A 242 -6.04 -6.50 14.62
CA PRO A 242 -5.71 -6.31 13.20
C PRO A 242 -6.89 -5.98 12.27
N LEU A 243 -8.15 -5.96 12.75
CA LEU A 243 -9.35 -5.93 11.88
C LEU A 243 -10.27 -4.71 12.03
N ARG A 244 -9.92 -3.74 12.90
CA ARG A 244 -10.76 -2.57 13.23
C ARG A 244 -10.18 -1.21 12.83
N HIS A 245 -9.09 -1.17 12.08
CA HIS A 245 -8.48 0.08 11.60
C HIS A 245 -8.27 0.10 10.11
#